data_AF-A0A6I5QQZ0-F1
#
_entry.id   AF-A0A6I5QQZ0-F1
#
_cell.length_a   1.000
_cell.length_b   1.000
_cell.length_c   1.000
_cell.angle_alpha   90.00
_cell.angle_beta   90.00
_cell.angle_gamma   90.00
#
_symmetry.space_group_name_H-M   'P 1'
#
loop_
_entity.id
_entity.type
_entity.pdbx_description
1 polymer ?
#
loop_
_entity_poly.entity_id
_entity_poly.type
_entity_poly.pdbx_seq_one_letter_code
_entity_poly.pdbx_strand_id
1 'polypeptide(L)' 'MSGEEFKQQVKKLAKKNNVEYRLSNRGKGSHSTVCYGEKRTTVKHGEIQKGLLSTMCKQLGIDKKELLEA' A
#
# COMPACT_ATOMS: atom_id res chain seq x y z
N MET A 1 0.33 11.19 -4.72
CA MET A 1 -0.21 9.82 -4.65
C MET A 1 -1.27 9.79 -3.57
N SER A 2 -2.48 9.40 -3.92
CA SER A 2 -3.56 9.18 -2.95
C SER A 2 -3.46 7.80 -2.31
N GLY A 3 -4.15 7.57 -1.19
CA GLY A 3 -4.26 6.25 -0.59
C GLY A 3 -4.95 5.23 -1.50
N GLU A 4 -5.78 5.68 -2.43
CA GLU A 4 -6.39 4.80 -3.43
C GLU A 4 -5.39 4.38 -4.50
N GLU A 5 -4.61 5.33 -5.03
CA GLU A 5 -3.52 5.03 -5.96
C GLU A 5 -2.49 4.09 -5.33
N PHE A 6 -2.12 4.33 -4.06
CA PHE A 6 -1.19 3.46 -3.35
C PHE A 6 -1.71 2.01 -3.28
N LYS A 7 -2.99 1.82 -2.92
CA LYS A 7 -3.60 0.48 -2.92
C LYS A 7 -3.56 -0.19 -4.28
N GLN A 8 -3.88 0.54 -5.35
CA GLN A 8 -3.84 0.01 -6.71
C GLN A 8 -2.42 -0.39 -7.12
N GLN A 9 -1.44 0.47 -6.82
CA GLN A 9 -0.03 0.23 -7.12
C GLN A 9 0.52 -0.98 -6.37
N VAL A 10 0.27 -1.08 -5.06
CA VAL A 10 0.66 -2.26 -4.27
C VAL A 10 0.00 -3.54 -4.80
N LYS A 11 -1.27 -3.48 -5.23
CA LYS A 11 -1.96 -4.63 -5.82
C LYS A 11 -1.29 -5.09 -7.12
N LYS A 12 -0.92 -4.16 -8.01
CA LYS A 12 -0.20 -4.49 -9.24
C LYS A 12 1.17 -5.07 -8.96
N LEU A 13 1.93 -4.45 -8.06
CA LEU A 13 3.25 -4.91 -7.65
C LEU A 13 3.17 -6.32 -7.05
N ALA A 14 2.19 -6.59 -6.19
CA ALA A 14 1.95 -7.90 -5.61
C ALA A 14 1.67 -8.96 -6.70
N LYS A 15 0.86 -8.61 -7.71
CA LYS A 15 0.60 -9.48 -8.86
C LYS A 15 1.87 -9.75 -9.67
N LYS A 16 2.70 -8.74 -9.91
CA LYS A 16 3.99 -8.87 -10.63
C LYS A 16 4.97 -9.78 -9.88
N ASN A 17 5.04 -9.63 -8.56
CA ASN A 17 5.96 -10.36 -7.70
C ASN A 17 5.43 -11.70 -7.19
N ASN A 18 4.22 -12.12 -7.60
CA ASN A 18 3.52 -13.29 -7.05
C ASN A 18 3.43 -13.29 -5.51
N VAL A 19 3.21 -12.10 -4.93
CA VAL A 19 3.02 -11.91 -3.49
C VAL A 19 1.55 -11.79 -3.17
N GLU A 20 1.14 -12.32 -2.02
CA GLU A 20 -0.23 -12.22 -1.56
C GLU A 20 -0.62 -10.77 -1.24
N TYR A 21 -1.69 -10.28 -1.84
CA TYR A 21 -2.27 -8.97 -1.52
C TYR A 21 -3.59 -9.16 -0.78
N ARG A 22 -3.70 -8.60 0.44
CA ARG A 22 -4.98 -8.53 1.17
C ARG A 22 -5.30 -7.10 1.54
N LEU A 23 -6.56 -6.73 1.36
CA LEU A 23 -7.11 -5.46 1.82
C LEU A 23 -8.10 -5.75 2.95
N SER A 24 -7.78 -5.29 4.15
CA SER A 24 -8.69 -5.35 5.30
C SER A 24 -9.28 -3.98 5.52
N ASN A 25 -10.58 -3.84 5.26
CA ASN A 25 -11.29 -2.60 5.55
C ASN A 25 -11.95 -2.72 6.92
N ARG A 26 -11.55 -1.86 7.87
CA ARG A 26 -12.22 -1.76 9.18
C ARG A 26 -13.42 -0.85 8.94
N GLY A 27 -14.64 -1.42 8.93
CA GLY A 27 -15.85 -0.83 8.34
C GLY A 27 -16.12 0.67 8.59
N LYS A 28 -16.83 1.29 7.63
CA LYS A 28 -17.25 2.71 7.58
C LYS A 28 -16.17 3.78 7.90
N GLY A 29 -14.90 3.39 7.96
CA GLY A 29 -13.78 4.28 8.26
C GLY A 29 -12.98 4.63 7.02
N SER A 30 -12.50 5.86 6.98
CA SER A 30 -11.58 6.38 5.96
C SER A 30 -10.19 5.71 5.99
N HIS A 31 -9.98 4.64 6.77
CA HIS A 31 -8.70 3.95 6.92
C HIS A 31 -8.84 2.47 6.53
N SER A 32 -7.93 2.01 5.67
CA SER A 32 -7.85 0.61 5.24
C SER A 32 -6.47 0.05 5.58
N THR A 33 -6.39 -1.22 5.94
CA THR A 33 -5.10 -1.90 6.12
C THR A 33 -4.77 -2.69 4.86
N VAL A 34 -3.58 -2.47 4.31
CA VAL A 34 -3.04 -3.22 3.18
C VAL A 34 -2.01 -4.19 3.70
N CYS A 35 -2.14 -5.46 3.32
CA CYS A 35 -1.14 -6.50 3.55
C CYS A 35 -0.49 -6.90 2.22
N TYR A 36 0.83 -7.03 2.25
CA TYR A 36 1.70 -7.49 1.17
C TYR A 36 2.53 -8.65 1.71
N GLY A 37 2.12 -9.87 1.39
CA GLY A 37 2.62 -11.10 2.01
C GLY A 37 2.40 -11.06 3.52
N GLU A 38 3.50 -11.21 4.27
CA GLU A 38 3.48 -11.19 5.74
C GLU A 38 3.50 -9.76 6.32
N LYS A 39 3.78 -8.75 5.49
CA LYS A 39 3.91 -7.36 5.91
C LYS A 39 2.60 -6.61 5.73
N ARG A 40 2.37 -5.59 6.57
CA ARG A 40 1.14 -4.78 6.52
C ARG A 40 1.38 -3.32 6.84
N THR A 41 0.57 -2.44 6.27
CA THR A 41 0.56 -1.00 6.56
C THR A 41 -0.86 -0.46 6.61
N THR A 42 -1.05 0.66 7.32
CA THR A 42 -2.34 1.34 7.42
C THR A 42 -2.37 2.50 6.45
N VAL A 43 -3.33 2.47 5.52
CA VAL A 43 -3.54 3.48 4.49
C VAL A 43 -4.74 4.32 4.86
N LYS A 44 -4.55 5.65 4.95
CA LYS A 44 -5.66 6.59 5.03
C LYS A 44 -6.21 6.93 3.64
N HIS A 45 -7.48 7.26 3.57
CA HIS A 45 -8.12 7.84 2.40
C HIS A 45 -7.65 9.30 2.23
N GLY A 46 -7.54 9.75 0.97
CA GLY A 46 -7.01 11.06 0.62
C GLY A 46 -5.51 11.07 0.31
N GLU A 47 -4.88 12.24 0.43
CA GLU A 47 -3.50 12.46 0.00
C GLU A 47 -2.47 11.86 0.98
N ILE A 48 -1.49 11.14 0.43
CA ILE A 48 -0.34 10.62 1.17
C ILE A 48 0.86 11.53 0.94
N GLN A 49 1.35 12.14 2.02
CA GLN A 49 2.59 12.91 1.99
C GLN A 49 3.80 12.00 1.70
N LYS A 50 4.81 12.55 1.01
CA LYS A 50 6.01 11.79 0.59
C LYS A 50 6.72 11.05 1.75
N GLY A 51 6.75 11.64 2.95
CA GLY A 51 7.35 11.01 4.14
C GLY A 51 6.55 9.81 4.66
N LEU A 52 5.22 9.94 4.68
CA LEU A 52 4.32 8.84 5.03
C LEU A 52 4.43 7.71 4.02
N LEU A 53 4.43 8.02 2.72
CA LEU A 53 4.62 7.05 1.65
C LEU A 53 5.91 6.22 1.85
N SER A 54 7.03 6.88 2.14
CA SER A 54 8.31 6.18 2.39
C SER A 54 8.24 5.25 3.60
N THR A 55 7.55 5.67 4.65
CA THR A 55 7.34 4.85 5.86
C THR A 55 6.48 3.63 5.55
N MET A 56 5.40 3.80 4.79
CA MET A 56 4.50 2.72 4.40
C MET A 56 5.19 1.71 3.47
N CYS A 57 5.99 2.19 2.52
CA CYS A 57 6.84 1.34 1.67
C CYS A 57 7.81 0.51 2.52
N LYS A 58 8.49 1.13 3.49
CA LYS A 58 9.38 0.42 4.43
C LYS A 58 8.63 -0.63 5.25
N GLN A 59 7.44 -0.31 5.76
CA GLN A 59 6.60 -1.25 6.51
C GLN A 59 6.18 -2.45 5.67
N LEU A 60 5.82 -2.23 4.40
CA LEU A 60 5.50 -3.28 3.44
C LEU A 60 6.73 -3.99 2.88
N GLY A 61 7.94 -3.46 3.11
CA GLY A 61 9.18 -4.01 2.55
C GLY A 61 9.27 -3.89 1.03
N ILE A 62 8.60 -2.88 0.45
CA ILE A 62 8.61 -2.61 -0.99
C ILE A 62 9.45 -1.37 -1.26
N ASP A 63 10.17 -1.38 -2.38
CA ASP A 63 10.89 -0.20 -2.80
C ASP A 63 9.91 0.85 -3.35
N LYS A 64 10.18 2.12 -3.04
CA LYS A 64 9.34 3.22 -3.51
C LYS A 64 9.41 3.35 -5.03
N LYS A 65 10.54 3.04 -5.65
CA LYS A 65 10.70 3.08 -7.12
C LYS A 65 9.85 2.00 -7.79
N GLU A 66 9.96 0.76 -7.30
CA GLU A 66 9.15 -0.37 -7.78
C GLU A 66 7.64 -0.09 -7.70
N LEU A 67 7.20 0.61 -6.65
CA LEU A 67 5.81 1.02 -6.48
C LEU A 67 5.38 2.16 -7.43
N LEU A 68 6.30 3.01 -7.87
CA LEU A 68 6.01 4.06 -8.86
C LEU A 68 6.06 3.53 -10.30
N GLU A 69 6.73 2.41 -10.53
CA GLU A 69 6.94 1.78 -11.84
C GLU A 69 5.96 0.62 -12.14
N ALA A 70 4.99 0.35 -11.26
CA ALA A 70 4.00 -0.74 -11.38
C ALA A 70 2.68 -0.36 -12.10
#